data_AF-A0A0N4WI18-F1
#
_entry.id   AF-A0A0N4WI18-F1
#
_cell.length_a   1.000
_cell.length_b   1.000
_cell.length_c   1.000
_cell.angle_alpha   90.00
_cell.angle_beta   90.00
_cell.angle_gamma   90.00
#
_symmetry.space_group_name_H-M   'P 1'
#
loop_
_entity.id
_entity.type
_entity.pdbx_description
1 polymer ?
#
loop_
_entity_poly.entity_id
_entity_poly.type
_entity_poly.pdbx_seq_one_letter_code
_entity_poly.pdbx_strand_id
1 'polypeptide(L)'
;MAELPNLGRHCGRFPLLQQMNNFFLMSDFQNVQVPTCPLCDKPVPTPKGVSPDIQVDQHIQNNCAQGPKKKIFANRCTVKGCKKKELVPITCPSCHQNFCLGHRHEKDHNCSQTKGSPQISEDEALARALAASMDDVNISPEERDRRLAEQLQAQEYGLVFT
;
A
#
# COMPACT_ATOMS: atom_id res chain seq x y z
N MET A 1 -53.58 7.35 7.58
CA MET A 1 -52.23 6.79 7.75
C MET A 1 -51.36 7.52 6.76
N ALA A 2 -50.53 8.43 7.26
CA ALA A 2 -49.74 9.34 6.44
C ALA A 2 -48.43 8.65 6.01
N GLU A 3 -48.12 8.73 4.73
CA GLU A 3 -46.75 8.73 4.23
C GLU A 3 -46.35 10.17 3.93
N LEU A 4 -45.09 10.54 4.19
CA LEU A 4 -44.20 11.30 3.31
C LEU A 4 -42.77 11.35 3.92
N PRO A 5 -41.72 11.56 3.11
CA PRO A 5 -40.35 11.09 3.36
C PRO A 5 -39.30 12.19 3.63
N ASN A 6 -38.12 11.71 4.05
CA ASN A 6 -36.75 12.26 3.99
C ASN A 6 -36.54 13.73 3.60
N LEU A 7 -35.95 14.51 4.52
CA LEU A 7 -35.19 15.74 4.21
C LEU A 7 -33.88 15.77 5.00
N GLY A 8 -32.79 15.93 4.27
CA GLY A 8 -31.42 16.00 4.77
C GLY A 8 -31.24 17.12 5.79
N ARG A 9 -30.37 16.89 6.77
CA ARG A 9 -30.03 17.90 7.78
C ARG A 9 -28.86 18.75 7.29
N HIS A 10 -29.22 19.92 6.80
CA HIS A 10 -28.36 21.07 6.58
C HIS A 10 -27.87 21.57 7.95
N CYS A 11 -26.56 21.80 8.09
CA CYS A 11 -25.97 22.36 9.30
C CYS A 11 -26.47 23.80 9.54
N GLY A 12 -26.98 24.04 10.74
CA GLY A 12 -27.65 25.27 11.15
C GLY A 12 -26.71 26.47 11.27
N ARG A 13 -27.10 27.54 10.57
CA ARG A 13 -27.41 28.88 11.11
C ARG A 13 -26.77 29.23 12.47
N PHE A 14 -25.65 29.96 12.43
CA PHE A 14 -25.17 30.77 13.56
C PHE A 14 -25.95 32.09 13.63
N PRO A 15 -26.40 32.53 14.83
CA PRO A 15 -27.19 33.75 14.98
C PRO A 15 -26.31 35.00 14.88
N LEU A 16 -26.90 36.02 14.25
CA LEU A 16 -26.43 37.40 14.16
C LEU A 16 -26.39 38.04 15.55
N LEU A 17 -25.24 38.62 15.93
CA LEU A 17 -25.20 39.72 16.89
C LEU A 17 -24.35 40.88 16.34
N GLN A 18 -25.07 41.91 15.92
CA GLN A 18 -24.84 43.35 16.16
C GLN A 18 -23.47 44.00 15.85
N GLN A 19 -23.45 44.79 14.74
CA GLN A 19 -22.91 46.16 14.57
C GLN A 19 -21.42 46.41 14.93
N MET A 20 -20.57 47.01 14.09
CA MET A 20 -20.71 48.32 13.45
C MET A 20 -19.77 48.45 12.25
N ASN A 21 -20.15 49.35 11.34
CA ASN A 21 -19.47 49.74 10.12
C ASN A 21 -17.95 49.96 10.30
N ASN A 22 -17.16 49.25 9.50
CA ASN A 22 -16.04 49.88 8.81
C ASN A 22 -15.90 49.30 7.41
N PHE A 23 -16.16 50.18 6.46
CA PHE A 23 -15.98 50.06 5.04
C PHE A 23 -14.49 49.80 4.75
N PHE A 24 -14.08 48.54 4.54
CA PHE A 24 -12.72 48.24 4.11
C PHE A 24 -12.72 47.16 3.04
N LEU A 25 -12.85 47.64 1.80
CA LEU A 25 -12.33 47.10 0.55
C LEU A 25 -12.34 45.57 0.39
N MET A 26 -13.29 45.11 -0.41
CA MET A 26 -13.15 43.92 -1.25
C MET A 26 -11.96 44.13 -2.21
N SER A 27 -10.75 43.75 -1.81
CA SER A 27 -9.59 43.69 -2.69
C SER A 27 -8.71 42.52 -2.29
N ASP A 28 -8.33 41.74 -3.31
CA ASP A 28 -7.39 40.62 -3.30
C ASP A 28 -7.96 39.26 -2.87
N PHE A 29 -8.76 38.66 -3.75
CA PHE A 29 -8.85 37.19 -3.87
C PHE A 29 -7.53 36.64 -4.42
N GLN A 30 -6.42 36.84 -3.70
CA GLN A 30 -5.23 36.01 -3.93
C GLN A 30 -5.54 34.66 -3.31
N ASN A 31 -5.38 33.59 -4.09
CA ASN A 31 -5.51 32.20 -3.66
C ASN A 31 -4.82 31.95 -2.31
N VAL A 32 -5.60 31.98 -1.23
CA VAL A 32 -5.13 31.67 0.12
C VAL A 32 -5.01 30.15 0.20
N GLN A 33 -3.79 29.66 0.08
CA GLN A 33 -3.48 28.26 0.35
C GLN A 33 -3.56 28.06 1.87
N VAL A 34 -4.49 27.21 2.30
CA VAL A 34 -4.67 26.87 3.71
C VAL A 34 -3.88 25.59 3.98
N PRO A 35 -2.70 25.65 4.61
CA PRO A 35 -1.93 24.46 4.94
C PRO A 35 -2.71 23.59 5.94
N THR A 36 -2.63 22.27 5.77
CA THR A 36 -3.20 21.32 6.73
C THR A 36 -2.16 20.97 7.78
N CYS A 37 -2.54 20.96 9.07
CA CYS A 37 -1.66 20.54 10.15
C CYS A 37 -1.37 19.02 10.06
N PRO A 38 -0.11 18.58 10.09
CA PRO A 38 0.24 17.16 9.99
C PRO A 38 -0.12 16.34 11.25
N LEU A 39 -0.38 16.99 12.38
CA LEU A 39 -0.70 16.32 13.65
C LEU A 39 -2.20 16.12 13.86
N CYS A 40 -3.02 17.06 13.40
CA CYS A 40 -4.46 17.04 13.61
C CYS A 40 -5.31 16.94 12.35
N ASP A 41 -4.69 16.97 11.16
CA ASP A 41 -5.34 16.97 9.84
C ASP A 41 -6.35 18.12 9.64
N LYS A 42 -6.36 19.15 10.52
CA LYS A 42 -7.23 20.32 10.38
C LYS A 42 -6.54 21.40 9.55
N PRO A 43 -7.30 22.15 8.72
CA PRO A 43 -6.77 23.33 8.04
C PRO A 43 -6.33 24.38 9.05
N VAL A 44 -5.13 24.94 8.88
CA VAL A 44 -4.58 26.01 9.70
C VAL A 44 -4.76 27.34 8.96
N PRO A 45 -5.68 28.21 9.40
CA PRO A 45 -5.90 29.51 8.75
C PRO A 45 -4.61 30.33 8.78
N THR A 46 -4.10 30.72 7.61
CA THR A 46 -2.87 31.51 7.48
C THR A 46 -3.23 32.92 6.97
N PRO A 47 -3.00 33.99 7.76
CA PRO A 47 -3.23 35.36 7.32
C PRO A 47 -2.20 35.80 6.28
N LYS A 48 -2.55 36.81 5.48
CA LYS A 48 -1.66 37.38 4.47
C LYS A 48 -0.42 37.99 5.14
N GLY A 49 0.77 37.70 4.60
CA GLY A 49 2.04 38.21 5.10
C GLY A 49 2.73 37.34 6.16
N VAL A 50 2.12 36.23 6.57
CA VAL A 50 2.76 35.21 7.43
C VAL A 50 2.98 33.95 6.61
N SER A 51 4.17 33.34 6.74
CA SER A 51 4.45 32.08 6.05
C SER A 51 3.60 30.94 6.65
N PRO A 52 3.07 30.03 5.82
CA PRO A 52 2.34 28.83 6.25
C PRO A 52 3.04 28.04 7.37
N ASP A 53 4.37 27.90 7.30
CA ASP A 53 5.15 27.11 8.25
C ASP A 53 5.09 27.67 9.68
N ILE A 54 5.36 28.98 9.84
CA ILE A 54 5.26 29.68 11.13
C ILE A 54 3.86 29.53 11.76
N GLN A 55 2.81 29.64 10.93
CA GLN A 55 1.43 29.53 11.40
C GLN A 55 1.12 28.11 11.89
N VAL A 56 1.59 27.09 11.16
CA VAL A 56 1.45 25.68 11.53
C VAL A 56 2.26 25.38 12.80
N ASP A 57 3.46 25.91 12.93
CA ASP A 57 4.30 25.76 14.13
C ASP A 57 3.63 26.37 15.36
N GLN A 58 3.10 27.59 15.25
CA GLN A 58 2.38 28.24 16.34
C GLN A 58 1.13 27.44 16.74
N HIS A 59 0.41 26.88 15.76
CA HIS A 59 -0.70 25.98 16.02
C HIS A 59 -0.26 24.71 16.77
N ILE A 60 0.88 24.11 16.40
CA ILE A 60 1.46 22.93 17.07
C ILE A 60 1.83 23.26 18.52
N GLN A 61 2.52 24.38 18.75
CA GLN A 61 2.96 24.84 20.07
C GLN A 61 1.80 25.17 21.02
N ASN A 62 0.67 25.66 20.49
CA ASN A 62 -0.52 26.02 21.27
C ASN A 62 -1.40 24.82 21.63
N ASN A 63 -0.80 23.71 22.08
CA ASN A 63 -1.49 22.46 22.40
C ASN A 63 -2.43 21.99 21.29
N CYS A 64 -1.88 21.79 20.08
CA CYS A 64 -2.61 21.16 18.98
C CYS A 64 -3.31 19.88 19.48
N ALA A 65 -4.65 19.90 19.49
CA ALA A 65 -5.45 18.77 19.92
C ALA A 65 -5.10 17.58 19.01
N GLN A 66 -4.48 16.54 19.59
CA GLN A 66 -4.07 15.34 18.88
C GLN A 66 -5.18 14.93 17.91
N GLY A 67 -4.82 14.76 16.64
CA GLY A 67 -5.76 14.42 15.59
C GLY A 67 -6.56 13.16 15.89
N PRO A 68 -7.51 12.79 15.00
CA PRO A 68 -8.19 11.52 15.12
C PRO A 68 -7.13 10.42 15.32
N LYS A 69 -7.23 9.69 16.44
CA LYS A 69 -6.33 8.56 16.75
C LYS A 69 -6.55 7.47 15.69
N LYS A 70 -5.90 7.60 14.53
CA LYS A 70 -5.87 6.57 13.50
C LYS A 70 -5.36 5.31 14.19
N LYS A 71 -6.11 4.20 14.11
CA LYS A 71 -5.70 2.94 14.73
C LYS A 71 -4.45 2.46 13.98
N ILE A 72 -3.29 2.78 14.53
CA ILE A 72 -1.97 2.46 13.97
C ILE A 72 -1.86 0.95 13.66
N PHE A 73 -2.45 0.11 14.51
CA PHE A 73 -2.56 -1.34 14.29
C PHE A 73 -4.00 -1.75 13.94
N ALA A 74 -4.34 -1.65 12.66
CA ALA A 74 -5.67 -1.99 12.15
C ALA A 74 -5.77 -3.44 11.63
N ASN A 75 -4.68 -4.02 11.14
CA ASN A 75 -4.70 -5.26 10.37
C ASN A 75 -4.62 -6.48 11.30
N ARG A 76 -5.77 -7.08 11.60
CA ARG A 76 -5.86 -8.25 12.50
C ARG A 76 -5.62 -9.54 11.74
N CYS A 77 -4.78 -10.41 12.32
CA CYS A 77 -4.59 -11.77 11.83
C CYS A 77 -5.87 -12.62 11.92
N THR A 78 -6.22 -13.32 10.83
CA THR A 78 -7.41 -14.17 10.73
C THR A 78 -7.24 -15.56 11.35
N VAL A 79 -6.01 -16.02 11.62
CA VAL A 79 -5.75 -17.31 12.30
C VAL A 79 -6.43 -17.35 13.68
N LYS A 80 -7.19 -18.42 13.92
CA LYS A 80 -7.87 -18.67 15.20
C LYS A 80 -6.86 -18.70 16.34
N GLY A 81 -7.10 -17.92 17.40
CA GLY A 81 -6.20 -17.80 18.55
C GLY A 81 -5.10 -16.74 18.42
N CYS A 82 -4.87 -16.18 17.22
CA CYS A 82 -3.91 -15.09 17.05
C CYS A 82 -4.54 -13.73 17.36
N LYS A 83 -3.96 -12.98 18.29
CA LYS A 83 -4.41 -11.62 18.65
C LYS A 83 -3.52 -10.49 18.10
N LYS A 84 -2.48 -10.84 17.34
CA LYS A 84 -1.53 -9.88 16.75
C LYS A 84 -2.23 -9.00 15.71
N LYS A 85 -1.80 -7.74 15.65
CA LYS A 85 -2.24 -6.76 14.66
C LYS A 85 -1.03 -6.10 14.04
N GLU A 86 -1.01 -5.97 12.73
CA GLU A 86 0.10 -5.39 11.98
C GLU A 86 -0.22 -3.97 11.53
N LEU A 87 0.84 -3.18 11.33
CA LEU A 87 0.76 -1.81 10.79
C LEU A 87 0.29 -1.81 9.34
N VAL A 88 0.78 -2.77 8.57
CA VAL A 88 0.48 -2.94 7.15
C VAL A 88 -0.37 -4.19 6.92
N PRO A 89 -1.23 -4.20 5.90
CA PRO A 89 -1.99 -5.39 5.57
C PRO A 89 -1.05 -6.46 4.97
N ILE A 90 -1.03 -7.65 5.55
CA ILE A 90 -0.34 -8.82 4.98
C ILE A 90 -1.41 -9.76 4.46
N THR A 91 -1.69 -9.66 3.17
CA THR A 91 -2.72 -10.46 2.50
C THR A 91 -2.09 -11.68 1.86
N CYS A 92 -2.62 -12.86 2.14
CA CYS A 92 -2.19 -14.09 1.46
C CYS A 92 -2.54 -14.03 -0.03
N PRO A 93 -1.61 -14.33 -0.96
CA PRO A 93 -1.90 -14.30 -2.39
C PRO A 93 -2.92 -15.35 -2.81
N SER A 94 -3.05 -16.43 -2.04
CA SER A 94 -3.90 -17.58 -2.38
C SER A 94 -5.30 -17.40 -1.80
N CYS A 95 -5.45 -17.27 -0.47
CA CYS A 95 -6.78 -17.13 0.15
C CYS A 95 -7.28 -15.70 0.34
N HIS A 96 -6.47 -14.68 0.02
CA HIS A 96 -6.81 -13.26 0.15
C HIS A 96 -7.24 -12.80 1.56
N GLN A 97 -6.88 -13.56 2.60
CA GLN A 97 -7.11 -13.19 4.00
C GLN A 97 -5.89 -12.48 4.61
N ASN A 98 -6.12 -11.75 5.71
CA ASN A 98 -5.10 -10.94 6.37
C ASN A 98 -4.43 -11.70 7.54
N PHE A 99 -3.11 -11.66 7.61
CA PHE A 99 -2.33 -12.40 8.61
C PHE A 99 -1.28 -11.51 9.30
N CYS A 100 -0.70 -12.01 10.39
CA CYS A 100 0.47 -11.39 11.00
C CYS A 100 1.76 -11.92 10.36
N LEU A 101 2.90 -11.30 10.64
CA LEU A 101 4.19 -11.74 10.09
C LEU A 101 4.51 -13.21 10.41
N GLY A 102 4.06 -13.70 11.58
CA GLY A 102 4.23 -15.10 11.99
C GLY A 102 3.26 -16.09 11.35
N HIS A 103 2.22 -15.63 10.64
CA HIS A 103 1.26 -16.48 9.95
C HIS A 103 1.13 -16.14 8.45
N ARG A 104 2.13 -15.45 7.88
CA ARG A 104 2.06 -14.97 6.48
C ARG A 104 2.11 -16.10 5.46
N HIS A 105 2.80 -17.20 5.77
CA HIS A 105 2.95 -18.32 4.83
C HIS A 105 1.73 -19.23 4.89
N GLU A 106 1.44 -19.89 3.77
CA GLU A 106 0.28 -20.77 3.60
C GLU A 106 0.23 -21.92 4.62
N LYS A 107 1.42 -22.43 4.99
CA LYS A 107 1.59 -23.48 6.00
C LYS A 107 1.21 -23.03 7.42
N ASP A 108 1.37 -21.73 7.70
CA ASP A 108 1.20 -21.17 9.06
C ASP A 108 -0.26 -20.77 9.36
N HIS A 109 -1.13 -20.70 8.35
CA HIS A 109 -2.53 -20.28 8.51
C HIS A 109 -3.58 -21.24 7.96
N ASN A 110 -3.19 -22.48 7.61
CA ASN A 110 -4.08 -23.47 7.00
C ASN A 110 -4.86 -22.87 5.81
N CYS A 111 -4.11 -22.39 4.81
CA CYS A 111 -4.65 -21.67 3.68
C CYS A 111 -5.76 -22.47 2.97
N SER A 112 -6.90 -21.84 2.67
CA SER A 112 -8.04 -22.52 2.03
C SER A 112 -7.77 -22.97 0.59
N GLN A 113 -6.79 -22.36 -0.09
CA GLN A 113 -6.48 -22.61 -1.51
C GLN A 113 -5.31 -23.57 -1.76
N THR A 114 -4.65 -24.09 -0.72
CA THR A 114 -3.57 -25.10 -0.87
C THR A 114 -4.05 -26.43 -1.41
N LYS A 115 -5.34 -26.58 -1.70
CA LYS A 115 -5.92 -27.74 -2.40
C LYS A 115 -5.84 -27.64 -3.92
N GLY A 116 -5.23 -26.59 -4.48
CA GLY A 116 -5.34 -26.24 -5.91
C GLY A 116 -4.08 -26.38 -6.77
N SER A 117 -2.90 -26.71 -6.25
CA SER A 117 -1.76 -27.02 -7.12
C SER A 117 -1.80 -28.51 -7.49
N PRO A 118 -1.58 -28.89 -8.77
CA PRO A 118 -1.23 -30.26 -9.09
C PRO A 118 0.06 -30.55 -8.33
N GLN A 119 -0.05 -31.32 -7.26
CA GLN A 119 1.11 -31.87 -6.57
C GLN A 119 1.68 -32.90 -7.56
N ILE A 120 2.54 -32.46 -8.50
CA ILE A 120 3.55 -33.37 -9.03
C ILE A 120 4.24 -33.92 -7.79
N SER A 121 4.19 -35.24 -7.62
CA SER A 121 4.81 -35.86 -6.47
C SER A 121 6.26 -35.39 -6.39
N GLU A 122 6.79 -35.25 -5.18
CA GLU A 122 8.20 -34.91 -5.00
C GLU A 122 9.09 -35.85 -5.83
N ASP A 123 8.68 -37.12 -5.94
CA ASP A 123 9.28 -38.14 -6.80
C ASP A 123 9.23 -37.78 -8.30
N GLU A 124 8.12 -37.27 -8.82
CA GLU A 124 8.01 -36.88 -10.24
C GLU A 124 8.80 -35.60 -10.55
N ALA A 125 8.76 -34.62 -9.64
CA ALA A 125 9.56 -33.41 -9.78
C ALA A 125 11.06 -33.73 -9.75
N LEU A 126 11.48 -34.62 -8.85
CA LEU A 126 12.85 -35.10 -8.74
C LEU A 126 13.25 -35.92 -9.98
N ALA A 127 12.40 -36.82 -10.46
CA ALA A 127 12.66 -37.59 -11.68
C ALA A 127 12.84 -36.70 -12.91
N ARG A 128 12.04 -35.63 -13.05
CA ARG A 128 12.19 -34.65 -14.13
C ARG A 128 13.49 -33.84 -14.01
N ALA A 129 13.85 -33.42 -12.80
CA ALA A 129 15.10 -32.71 -12.55
C ALA A 129 16.33 -33.58 -12.85
N LEU A 130 16.29 -34.85 -12.44
CA LEU A 130 17.32 -35.84 -12.77
C LEU A 130 17.41 -36.06 -14.29
N ALA A 131 16.28 -36.26 -14.98
CA ALA A 131 16.25 -36.44 -16.43
C ALA A 131 16.88 -35.26 -17.18
N ALA A 132 16.52 -34.02 -16.83
CA ALA A 132 17.09 -32.81 -17.43
C ALA A 132 18.61 -32.69 -17.20
N SER A 133 19.12 -33.21 -16.08
CA SER A 133 20.55 -33.23 -15.79
C SER A 133 21.32 -34.32 -16.55
N MET A 134 20.66 -35.40 -16.98
CA MET A 134 21.28 -36.53 -17.67
C MET A 134 21.39 -36.33 -19.19
N ASP A 135 20.71 -35.32 -19.75
CA ASP A 135 20.80 -35.00 -21.17
C ASP A 135 22.24 -34.66 -21.60
N ASP A 136 23.08 -34.09 -20.73
CA ASP A 136 24.50 -33.80 -21.05
C ASP A 136 25.40 -35.06 -21.10
N VAL A 137 24.97 -36.16 -20.47
CA VAL A 137 25.75 -37.40 -20.36
C VAL A 137 25.47 -38.35 -21.52
N ASN A 138 24.28 -38.30 -22.11
CA ASN A 138 23.87 -39.20 -23.20
C ASN A 138 24.23 -38.67 -24.61
N ILE A 139 24.98 -37.57 -24.68
CA ILE A 139 25.38 -36.92 -25.93
C ILE A 139 26.82 -37.34 -26.29
N SER A 140 27.04 -37.71 -27.56
CA SER A 140 28.38 -38.01 -28.11
C SER A 140 29.35 -36.86 -27.82
N PRO A 141 30.63 -37.12 -27.47
CA PRO A 141 31.64 -36.08 -27.29
C PRO A 141 31.65 -35.04 -28.44
N GLU A 142 31.52 -35.51 -29.68
CA GLU A 142 31.49 -34.65 -30.88
C GLU A 142 30.30 -33.68 -30.90
N GLU A 143 29.14 -34.12 -30.42
CA GLU A 143 27.93 -33.31 -30.41
C GLU A 143 27.95 -32.28 -29.27
N ARG A 144 28.59 -32.63 -28.14
CA ARG A 144 28.89 -31.68 -27.07
C ARG A 144 29.82 -30.56 -27.56
N ASP A 145 30.89 -30.94 -28.27
CA ASP A 145 31.86 -29.99 -28.82
C ASP A 145 31.21 -29.07 -29.87
N ARG A 146 30.33 -29.61 -30.72
CA ARG A 146 29.55 -28.83 -31.70
C ARG A 146 28.70 -27.75 -31.02
N ARG A 147 27.96 -28.11 -29.96
CA ARG A 147 27.10 -27.17 -29.22
C ARG A 147 27.90 -26.07 -28.53
N LEU A 148 29.04 -26.42 -27.93
CA LEU A 148 29.92 -25.44 -27.30
C LEU A 148 30.48 -24.44 -28.33
N ALA A 149 30.90 -24.94 -29.50
CA ALA A 149 31.39 -24.10 -30.59
C ALA A 149 30.31 -23.13 -31.10
N GLU A 150 29.07 -23.59 -31.29
CA GLU A 150 27.94 -22.73 -31.67
C GLU A 150 27.64 -21.66 -30.61
N GLN A 151 27.72 -22.01 -29.33
CA GLN A 151 27.44 -21.08 -28.22
C GLN A 151 28.52 -20.00 -28.10
N LEU A 152 29.79 -20.35 -28.27
CA LEU A 152 30.90 -19.38 -28.31
C LEU A 152 30.78 -18.47 -29.52
N GLN A 153 30.45 -19.02 -30.70
CA GLN A 153 30.22 -18.24 -31.90
C GLN A 153 29.05 -17.25 -31.70
N ALA A 154 27.95 -17.67 -31.08
CA ALA A 154 26.83 -16.78 -30.80
C ALA A 154 27.20 -15.63 -29.82
N GLN A 155 28.03 -15.91 -28.81
CA GLN A 155 28.52 -14.88 -27.88
C GLN A 155 29.47 -13.90 -28.56
N GLU A 156 30.39 -14.38 -29.39
CA GLU A 156 31.32 -13.52 -30.11
C GLU A 156 30.60 -12.63 -31.11
N TYR A 157 29.68 -13.17 -31.92
CA TYR A 157 28.92 -12.39 -32.91
C TYR A 157 27.85 -11.48 -32.28
N GLY A 158 27.30 -11.85 -31.12
CA GLY A 158 26.35 -11.02 -30.38
C GLY A 158 26.96 -9.75 -29.76
N LEU A 159 28.27 -9.77 -29.47
CA LEU A 159 29.00 -8.62 -28.92
C LEU A 159 29.49 -7.62 -30.00
N VAL A 160 29.39 -7.97 -31.29
CA VAL A 160 29.85 -7.10 -32.40
C VAL A 160 28.76 -6.10 -32.85
N PHE A 161 27.53 -6.22 -32.35
CA PHE A 161 26.36 -5.43 -32.79
C PHE A 161 25.70 -4.55 -31.71
N THR A 162 26.44 -4.17 -30.65
CA THR A 162 26.00 -3.16 -29.67
C THR A 162 26.98 -2.00 -29.57
#